data_AF-A0A7Y1UZJ8-F1
#
_entry.id   AF-A0A7Y1UZJ8-F1
#
_cell.length_a   1.000
_cell.length_b   1.000
_cell.length_c   1.000
_cell.angle_alpha   90.00
_cell.angle_beta   90.00
_cell.angle_gamma   90.00
#
_symmetry.space_group_name_H-M   'P 1'
#
loop_
_entity.id
_entity.type
_entity.pdbx_description
1 polymer ?
#
loop_
_entity_poly.entity_id
_entity_poly.type
_entity_poly.pdbx_seq_one_letter_code
_entity_poly.pdbx_strand_id
1 'polypeptide(L)' 'MVIAIDGPGGVGKTTITQRVAAARGLDYLDTGATYRAAALAVMRDGADLYDSDSVVAAVSEATIEYRDGA' A
#
# COMPACT_ATOMS: atom_id res chain seq x y z
N MET A 1 -9.60 9.12 15.00
CA MET A 1 -9.51 7.75 15.55
C MET A 1 -8.77 6.90 14.53
N VAL A 2 -7.81 6.08 14.94
CA VAL A 2 -7.02 5.21 14.04
C VAL A 2 -7.22 3.76 14.46
N ILE A 3 -7.47 2.87 13.49
CA ILE A 3 -7.68 1.44 13.73
C ILE A 3 -6.70 0.68 12.81
N ALA A 4 -5.82 -0.13 13.40
CA ALA A 4 -4.96 -1.06 12.68
C ALA A 4 -5.60 -2.45 12.64
N ILE A 5 -5.56 -3.12 11.49
CA ILE A 5 -6.11 -4.47 11.29
C ILE A 5 -5.05 -5.34 10.61
N ASP A 6 -4.39 -6.18 11.40
CA ASP A 6 -3.27 -7.04 10.97
C ASP A 6 -3.62 -8.53 10.97
N GLY A 7 -2.87 -9.30 10.19
CA GLY A 7 -3.02 -10.75 10.07
C GLY A 7 -2.50 -11.28 8.72
N PRO A 8 -2.43 -12.60 8.52
CA PRO A 8 -1.82 -13.21 7.34
C PRO A 8 -2.59 -12.90 6.04
N GLY A 9 -1.95 -13.09 4.89
CA GLY A 9 -2.59 -12.93 3.57
C GLY A 9 -3.79 -13.87 3.41
N GLY A 10 -4.83 -13.43 2.69
CA GLY A 10 -5.98 -14.27 2.33
C GLY A 10 -7.07 -14.43 3.40
N VAL A 11 -6.92 -13.89 4.60
CA VAL A 11 -7.94 -14.03 5.68
C VAL A 11 -9.09 -13.00 5.64
N GLY A 12 -9.19 -12.20 4.57
CA GLY A 12 -10.29 -11.24 4.38
C GLY A 12 -10.13 -9.88 5.10
N LYS A 13 -8.91 -9.51 5.52
CA LYS A 13 -8.65 -8.22 6.22
C LYS A 13 -9.14 -7.00 5.45
N THR A 14 -8.88 -6.92 4.15
CA THR A 14 -9.35 -5.82 3.30
C THR A 14 -10.87 -5.68 3.38
N THR A 15 -11.59 -6.79 3.22
CA THR A 15 -13.06 -6.81 3.29
C THR A 15 -13.56 -6.34 4.66
N ILE A 16 -12.94 -6.78 5.76
CA ILE A 16 -13.38 -6.38 7.10
C ILE A 16 -13.04 -4.92 7.40
N THR A 17 -11.88 -4.45 6.95
CA THR A 17 -11.42 -3.06 7.18
C THR A 17 -12.32 -2.08 6.45
N GLN A 18 -12.67 -2.34 5.19
CA GLN A 18 -13.61 -1.52 4.42
C GLN A 18 -14.99 -1.43 5.10
N ARG A 19 -15.51 -2.56 5.63
CA ARG A 19 -16.78 -2.58 6.36
C ARG A 19 -16.74 -1.79 7.66
N VAL A 20 -15.65 -1.91 8.42
CA VAL A 20 -15.45 -1.17 9.68
C VAL A 20 -15.33 0.33 9.40
N ALA A 21 -14.56 0.70 8.37
CA ALA A 21 -14.38 2.08 7.95
C ALA A 21 -15.72 2.73 7.57
N ALA A 22 -16.50 2.07 6.69
CA ALA A 22 -17.83 2.52 6.31
C ALA A 22 -18.80 2.64 7.49
N ALA A 23 -18.81 1.66 8.41
CA ALA A 23 -19.67 1.67 9.59
C ALA A 23 -19.31 2.77 10.61
N ARG A 24 -18.11 3.34 10.53
CA ARG A 24 -17.60 4.36 11.46
C ARG A 24 -17.36 5.72 10.80
N GLY A 25 -17.65 5.86 9.51
CA GLY A 25 -17.34 7.07 8.75
C GLY A 25 -15.84 7.40 8.77
N LEU A 26 -14.99 6.38 8.72
CA LEU A 26 -13.53 6.52 8.67
C LEU A 26 -13.04 6.28 7.24
N ASP A 27 -11.92 6.89 6.89
CA ASP A 27 -11.19 6.57 5.67
C ASP A 27 -10.55 5.18 5.77
N TYR A 28 -10.41 4.53 4.62
CA TYR A 28 -9.74 3.23 4.47
C TYR A 28 -8.36 3.45 3.82
N LEU A 29 -7.31 2.86 4.38
CA LEU A 29 -5.98 2.89 3.79
C LEU A 29 -5.47 1.47 3.56
N ASP A 30 -5.21 1.10 2.29
CA ASP A 30 -4.62 -0.18 1.92
C ASP A 30 -3.08 -0.06 1.86
N THR A 31 -2.42 -0.39 2.97
CA THR A 31 -0.95 -0.42 3.04
C THR A 31 -0.36 -1.45 2.07
N GLY A 32 -1.06 -2.57 1.82
CA GLY A 32 -0.63 -3.59 0.89
C GLY A 32 -0.62 -3.09 -0.56
N ALA A 33 -1.61 -2.29 -0.96
CA ALA A 33 -1.63 -1.64 -2.27
C ALA A 33 -0.49 -0.64 -2.42
N THR A 34 -0.17 0.10 -1.35
CA THR A 34 0.94 1.06 -1.33
C THR A 34 2.29 0.36 -1.58
N TYR A 35 2.59 -0.73 -0.85
CA TYR A 35 3.81 -1.51 -1.07
C TYR A 35 3.88 -2.12 -2.47
N ARG A 36 2.76 -2.61 -3.02
CA ARG A 36 2.72 -3.13 -4.40
C ARG A 36 2.95 -2.04 -5.44
N ALA A 37 2.42 -0.84 -5.23
CA ALA A 37 2.67 0.30 -6.11
C ALA A 37 4.15 0.72 -6.09
N ALA A 38 4.76 0.77 -4.89
CA ALA A 38 6.19 1.04 -4.74
C ALA A 38 7.05 -0.01 -5.47
N ALA A 39 6.76 -1.30 -5.26
CA ALA A 39 7.47 -2.38 -5.96
C ALA A 39 7.33 -2.26 -7.48
N LEU A 40 6.13 -1.93 -7.98
CA LEU A 40 5.91 -1.70 -9.41
C LEU A 40 6.69 -0.50 -9.94
N ALA A 41 6.80 0.59 -9.17
CA ALA A 41 7.58 1.76 -9.55
C ALA A 41 9.07 1.41 -9.68
N VAL A 42 9.64 0.72 -8.69
CA VAL A 42 11.04 0.25 -8.71
C VAL A 42 11.31 -0.65 -9.91
N MET A 43 10.41 -1.61 -10.19
CA MET A 43 10.56 -2.49 -11.36
C MET A 43 10.49 -1.75 -12.70
N ARG A 44 9.76 -0.63 -12.77
CA ARG A 44 9.65 0.20 -13.98
C ARG A 44 10.82 1.15 -14.16
N ASP A 45 11.40 1.63 -13.06
CA ASP A 45 12.61 2.45 -13.04
C ASP A 45 13.85 1.67 -13.52
N GLY A 46 13.83 0.34 -13.34
CA GLY A 46 14.93 -0.54 -13.73
C GLY A 46 16.05 -0.60 -12.69
N ALA A 47 15.75 -0.19 -11.45
CA ALA A 47 16.65 -0.23 -10.31
C ALA A 47 17.15 -1.67 -10.04
N ASP A 48 18.39 -1.80 -9.56
CA ASP A 48 18.88 -3.09 -9.06
C ASP A 48 18.11 -3.46 -7.78
N LEU A 49 17.38 -4.58 -7.83
CA LEU A 49 16.54 -5.08 -6.74
C LEU A 49 17.34 -5.69 -5.58
N TYR A 50 18.62 -5.97 -5.79
CA TYR A 50 19.52 -6.51 -4.78
C TYR A 50 20.40 -5.44 -4.13
N ASP A 51 20.33 -4.19 -4.61
CA ASP A 51 20.93 -3.02 -3.99
C ASP A 51 19.85 -2.18 -3.31
N SER A 52 19.89 -2.15 -1.98
CA SER A 52 18.94 -1.40 -1.16
C SER A 52 18.97 0.10 -1.43
N ASP A 53 20.13 0.69 -1.73
CA ASP A 53 20.24 2.14 -1.95
C ASP A 53 19.60 2.53 -3.29
N SER A 54 19.81 1.70 -4.32
CA SER A 54 19.14 1.78 -5.62
C SER A 54 17.60 1.70 -5.49
N VAL A 55 17.09 0.75 -4.71
CA VAL A 55 15.63 0.63 -4.46
C VAL A 55 15.10 1.88 -3.72
N VAL A 56 15.81 2.38 -2.71
CA VAL A 56 15.40 3.58 -1.96
C VAL A 56 15.34 4.81 -2.86
N ALA A 57 16.33 4.99 -3.74
CA ALA A 57 16.33 6.10 -4.70
C ALA A 57 15.13 6.02 -5.64
N ALA A 58 14.86 4.85 -6.23
CA ALA A 58 13.74 4.65 -7.14
C ALA A 58 12.38 4.89 -6.48
N VAL A 59 12.18 4.44 -5.23
CA VAL A 59 10.95 4.72 -4.47
C VAL A 59 10.81 6.21 -4.13
N SER A 60 11.92 6.89 -3.82
CA SER A 60 11.89 8.31 -3.43
C SER A 60 11.47 9.23 -4.58
N GLU A 61 11.81 8.86 -5.81
CA GLU A 61 11.40 9.59 -7.02
C GLU A 61 10.02 9.17 -7.54
N ALA A 62 9.44 8.08 -7.01
CA ALA A 62 8.15 7.59 -7.46
C ALA A 62 6.99 8.43 -6.93
N THR A 63 6.05 8.79 -7.82
CA THR A 63 4.76 9.36 -7.43
C THR A 63 3.75 8.24 -7.19
N ILE A 64 3.29 8.09 -5.95
CA ILE A 64 2.24 7.13 -5.56
C ILE A 64 1.03 7.90 -5.06
N GLU A 65 -0.03 7.90 -5.85
CA GLU A 65 -1.29 8.54 -5.49
C GLU A 65 -2.27 7.53 -4.91
N TYR A 66 -2.77 7.81 -3.71
CA TYR A 66 -3.96 7.15 -3.20
C TYR A 66 -5.21 7.81 -3.79
N ARG A 67 -6.10 7.02 -4.37
CA ARG A 67 -7.38 7.49 -4.93
C ARG A 67 -8.52 6.78 -4.22
N ASP A 68 -9.37 7.56 -3.56
CA ASP A 68 -10.63 7.04 -3.02
C ASP A 68 -11.57 6.66 -4.16
N GLY A 69 -12.10 5.43 -4.10
CA GLY A 69 -13.24 5.00 -4.91
C GLY A 69 -12.90 4.25 -6.20
N ALA A 70 -13.20 2.95 -6.18
CA ALA A 70 -13.95 2.28 -7.23
C ALA A 70 -15.22 1.69 -6.60
#